data_AF-A0A4V3URF8-F1
#
_entry.id   AF-A0A4V3URF8-F1
#
_cell.length_a   1.000
_cell.length_b   1.000
_cell.length_c   1.000
_cell.angle_alpha   90.00
_cell.angle_beta   90.00
_cell.angle_gamma   90.00
#
_symmetry.space_group_name_H-M   'P 1'
#
loop_
_entity.id
_entity.type
_entity.pdbx_description
1 polymer ?
#
loop_
_entity_poly.entity_id
_entity_poly.type
_entity_poly.pdbx_seq_one_letter_code
_entity_poly.pdbx_strand_id
1 'polypeptide(L)'
;MPRRSVASLTTPGALPIRRRLEPPDHLTVDQSLRWTVITATKPSDWFTEDSLGLLTELVRAESESARIADELTMLQSADLRTREGMSRYTQLAKNADLWSKAQVNLCRALRLTPHSQIGPKSAATSSRRAGGAKPWDFTA
;
A
#
# COMPACT_ATOMS: atom_id res chain seq x y z
N MET A 1 -39.31 -32.19 -11.19
CA MET A 1 -38.12 -31.49 -10.68
C MET A 1 -37.07 -31.47 -11.79
N PRO A 2 -36.89 -30.37 -12.56
CA PRO A 2 -35.95 -30.37 -13.68
C PRO A 2 -34.52 -30.30 -13.17
N ARG A 3 -33.65 -31.19 -13.68
CA ARG A 3 -32.22 -31.29 -13.34
C ARG A 3 -31.47 -30.10 -13.93
N ARG A 4 -30.85 -29.28 -13.08
CA ARG A 4 -29.98 -28.16 -13.50
C ARG A 4 -28.75 -28.74 -14.20
N SER A 5 -28.62 -28.46 -15.49
CA SER A 5 -27.52 -28.94 -16.34
C SER A 5 -26.18 -28.37 -15.87
N VAL A 6 -25.17 -29.25 -15.82
CA VAL A 6 -23.74 -29.01 -15.48
C VAL A 6 -22.97 -28.19 -16.53
N ALA A 7 -23.65 -27.72 -17.58
CA ALA A 7 -23.05 -27.12 -18.78
C ALA A 7 -22.60 -25.64 -18.62
N SER A 8 -22.26 -25.17 -17.43
CA SER A 8 -21.79 -23.78 -17.26
C SER A 8 -20.62 -23.68 -16.28
N LEU A 9 -19.67 -24.59 -16.39
CA LEU A 9 -18.31 -24.39 -15.90
C LEU A 9 -17.47 -23.80 -17.04
N THR A 10 -17.83 -22.58 -17.44
CA THR A 10 -16.98 -21.78 -18.32
C THR A 10 -15.79 -21.30 -17.49
N THR A 11 -14.64 -21.96 -17.64
CA THR A 11 -13.37 -21.48 -17.09
C THR A 11 -13.13 -20.07 -17.63
N PRO A 12 -13.05 -19.02 -16.78
CA PRO A 12 -12.76 -17.69 -17.28
C PRO A 12 -11.38 -17.72 -17.95
N GLY A 13 -11.32 -17.23 -19.20
CA GLY A 13 -10.09 -17.13 -19.97
C GLY A 13 -9.00 -16.40 -19.20
N ALA A 14 -7.75 -16.82 -19.42
CA ALA A 14 -6.58 -16.23 -18.77
C ALA A 14 -6.61 -14.70 -18.91
N LEU A 15 -6.76 -14.01 -17.77
CA LEU A 15 -6.70 -12.56 -17.73
C LEU A 15 -5.33 -12.11 -18.28
N PRO A 16 -5.28 -11.01 -19.06
CA PRO A 16 -4.01 -10.49 -19.54
C PRO A 16 -3.08 -10.27 -18.34
N ILE A 17 -1.86 -10.82 -18.42
CA ILE A 17 -0.81 -10.61 -17.41
C ILE A 17 -0.46 -9.12 -17.44
N ARG A 18 -1.15 -8.33 -16.62
CA ARG A 18 -0.82 -6.91 -16.42
C ARG A 18 0.49 -6.86 -15.65
N ARG A 19 1.51 -6.26 -16.27
CA ARG A 19 2.84 -6.07 -15.68
C ARG A 19 2.69 -5.29 -14.37
N ARG A 20 3.22 -5.84 -13.29
CA ARG A 20 3.28 -5.15 -11.99
C ARG A 20 4.20 -3.94 -12.13
N LEU A 21 3.86 -2.86 -11.45
CA LEU A 21 4.65 -1.62 -11.45
C LEU A 21 6.05 -1.88 -10.90
N GLU A 22 7.05 -1.40 -11.62
CA GLU A 22 8.44 -1.47 -11.19
C GLU A 22 8.75 -0.33 -10.21
N PRO A 23 9.58 -0.57 -9.19
CA PRO A 23 10.02 0.46 -8.28
C PRO A 23 10.86 1.51 -9.05
N PRO A 24 10.71 2.82 -8.74
CA PRO A 24 11.56 3.85 -9.34
C PRO A 24 13.05 3.68 -9.02
N ASP A 25 13.92 3.96 -9.99
CA ASP A 25 15.38 3.75 -9.90
C ASP A 25 16.08 4.51 -8.76
N HIS A 26 15.46 5.57 -8.27
CA HIS A 26 16.01 6.40 -7.20
C HIS A 26 15.69 5.88 -5.79
N LEU A 27 14.95 4.78 -5.67
CA LEU A 27 14.70 4.12 -4.39
C LEU A 27 15.91 3.27 -3.99
N THR A 28 16.21 3.23 -2.69
CA THR A 28 17.19 2.28 -2.17
C THR A 28 16.71 0.84 -2.33
N VAL A 29 17.60 -0.15 -2.14
CA VAL A 29 17.24 -1.57 -2.22
C VAL A 29 16.11 -1.91 -1.24
N ASP A 30 16.21 -1.48 0.01
CA ASP A 30 15.19 -1.73 1.04
C ASP A 30 13.85 -1.08 0.68
N GLN A 31 13.89 0.15 0.15
CA GLN A 31 12.71 0.86 -0.31
C GLN A 31 12.05 0.14 -1.49
N SER A 32 12.84 -0.35 -2.45
CA SER A 32 12.36 -1.11 -3.61
C SER A 32 11.72 -2.44 -3.20
N LEU A 33 12.26 -3.12 -2.19
CA LEU A 33 11.64 -4.32 -1.62
C LEU A 33 10.29 -4.00 -1.00
N ARG A 34 10.21 -2.93 -0.22
CA ARG A 34 8.96 -2.47 0.41
C ARG A 34 7.92 -2.02 -0.61
N TRP A 35 8.32 -1.29 -1.65
CA TRP A 35 7.47 -0.97 -2.80
C TRP A 35 6.85 -2.23 -3.39
N THR A 36 7.68 -3.25 -3.64
CA THR A 36 7.24 -4.52 -4.22
C THR A 36 6.24 -5.23 -3.30
N VAL A 37 6.46 -5.22 -1.98
CA VAL A 37 5.53 -5.79 -1.00
C VAL A 37 4.20 -5.05 -1.01
N ILE A 38 4.19 -3.70 -0.97
CA ILE A 38 2.96 -2.90 -0.94
C ILE A 38 2.17 -3.11 -2.23
N THR A 39 2.82 -3.00 -3.39
CA THR A 39 2.17 -3.20 -4.70
C THR A 39 1.67 -4.63 -4.87
N ALA A 40 2.27 -5.61 -4.19
CA ALA A 40 1.80 -6.99 -4.21
C ALA A 40 0.49 -7.21 -3.44
N THR A 41 0.13 -6.33 -2.51
CA THR A 41 -1.10 -6.47 -1.71
C THR A 41 -2.37 -6.13 -2.48
N LYS A 42 -2.26 -5.48 -3.64
CA LYS A 42 -3.39 -5.01 -4.46
C LYS A 42 -3.33 -5.57 -5.88
N PRO A 43 -4.47 -5.56 -6.60
CA PRO A 43 -4.50 -5.85 -8.03
C PRO A 43 -3.56 -4.93 -8.83
N SER A 44 -3.06 -5.40 -9.96
CA SER A 44 -2.11 -4.68 -10.83
C SER A 44 -2.64 -3.36 -11.39
N ASP A 45 -3.96 -3.19 -11.44
CA ASP A 45 -4.66 -1.98 -11.92
C ASP A 45 -5.01 -1.00 -10.79
N TRP A 46 -4.71 -1.33 -9.54
CA TRP A 46 -5.02 -0.49 -8.38
C TRP A 46 -4.23 0.82 -8.38
N PHE A 47 -2.94 0.73 -8.71
CA PHE A 47 -2.03 1.86 -8.74
C PHE A 47 -1.92 2.40 -10.16
N THR A 48 -2.30 3.66 -10.34
CA THR A 48 -2.14 4.41 -11.59
C THR A 48 -0.91 5.31 -11.52
N GLU A 49 -0.50 5.87 -12.66
CA GLU A 49 0.63 6.80 -12.76
C GLU A 49 0.53 7.96 -11.76
N ASP A 50 -0.66 8.54 -11.60
CA ASP A 50 -0.95 9.62 -10.64
C ASP A 50 -0.68 9.24 -9.18
N SER A 51 -0.79 7.94 -8.84
CA SER A 51 -0.59 7.43 -7.49
C SER A 51 0.87 7.06 -7.18
N LEU A 52 1.75 7.02 -8.20
CA LEU A 52 3.15 6.60 -8.05
C LEU A 52 3.95 7.54 -7.14
N GLY A 53 3.72 8.85 -7.25
CA GLY A 53 4.36 9.83 -6.38
C GLY A 53 3.99 9.62 -4.90
N LEU A 54 2.69 9.38 -4.63
CA LEU A 54 2.20 9.10 -3.28
C LEU A 54 2.74 7.76 -2.74
N LEU A 55 2.83 6.74 -3.59
CA LEU A 55 3.40 5.45 -3.22
C LEU A 55 4.90 5.55 -2.92
N THR A 56 5.63 6.35 -3.69
CA THR A 56 7.06 6.63 -3.46
C THR A 56 7.25 7.28 -2.09
N GLU A 57 6.45 8.30 -1.77
CA GLU A 57 6.51 8.98 -0.47
C GLU A 57 6.08 8.07 0.69
N LEU A 58 5.12 7.16 0.47
CA LEU A 58 4.76 6.18 1.50
C LEU A 58 5.94 5.26 1.83
N VAL A 59 6.62 4.74 0.81
CA VAL A 59 7.79 3.86 0.97
C VAL A 59 8.93 4.59 1.71
N ARG A 60 9.15 5.88 1.39
CA ARG A 60 10.12 6.73 2.09
C ARG A 60 9.73 6.94 3.55
N ALA A 61 8.48 7.32 3.81
CA ALA A 61 7.96 7.54 5.16
C ALA A 61 8.05 6.28 6.04
N GLU A 62 7.76 5.10 5.49
CA GLU A 62 7.96 3.83 6.20
C GLU A 62 9.44 3.55 6.51
N SER A 63 10.36 3.95 5.63
CA SER A 63 11.79 3.74 5.83
C SER A 63 12.35 4.66 6.91
N GLU A 64 11.94 5.94 6.89
CA GLU A 64 12.29 6.90 7.94
C GLU A 64 11.69 6.54 9.30
N SER A 65 10.43 6.07 9.31
CA SER A 65 9.79 5.58 10.54
C SER A 65 10.56 4.41 11.16
N ALA A 66 11.04 3.46 10.34
CA ALA A 66 11.86 2.35 10.81
C ALA A 66 13.20 2.83 11.39
N ARG A 67 13.90 3.74 10.71
CA ARG A 67 15.17 4.33 11.20
C ARG A 67 14.99 5.02 12.56
N ILE A 68 13.93 5.81 12.72
CA ILE A 68 13.65 6.50 13.98
C ILE A 68 13.30 5.50 15.09
N ALA A 69 12.59 4.42 14.78
CA ALA A 69 12.29 3.37 15.74
C ALA A 69 13.55 2.63 16.20
N ASP A 70 14.50 2.37 15.30
CA ASP A 70 15.79 1.77 15.64
C ASP A 70 16.59 2.70 16.56
N GLU A 71 16.68 3.99 16.22
CA GLU A 71 17.34 5.02 17.06
C GLU A 71 16.71 5.14 18.45
N LEU A 72 15.37 5.10 18.54
CA LEU A 72 14.67 5.09 19.83
C LEU A 72 14.96 3.82 20.64
N THR A 73 15.14 2.68 19.98
CA THR A 73 15.46 1.40 20.62
C THR A 73 16.90 1.36 21.15
N MET A 74 17.83 2.06 20.50
CA MET A 74 19.22 2.15 20.94
C MET A 74 19.40 3.00 22.19
N LEU A 75 18.51 3.98 22.44
CA LEU A 75 18.58 4.84 23.63
C LEU A 75 18.39 4.04 24.92
N GLN A 76 19.39 4.10 25.81
CA GLN A 76 19.35 3.43 27.10
C GLN A 76 18.83 4.37 28.19
N SER A 77 18.33 3.79 29.29
CA SER A 77 17.84 4.59 30.43
C SER A 77 18.90 5.50 31.04
N ALA A 78 20.18 5.16 30.90
CA ALA A 78 21.29 6.00 31.34
C ALA A 78 21.39 7.30 30.52
N ASP A 79 21.15 7.24 29.20
CA ASP A 79 21.23 8.39 28.30
C ASP A 79 20.16 9.42 28.64
N LEU A 80 18.97 8.97 29.02
CA LEU A 80 17.82 9.82 29.39
C LEU A 80 18.03 10.60 30.70
N ARG A 81 19.02 10.26 31.51
CA ARG A 81 19.37 11.01 32.73
C ARG A 81 20.12 12.31 32.42
N THR A 82 20.68 12.41 31.21
CA THR A 82 21.35 13.62 30.75
C THR A 82 20.36 14.55 30.05
N ARG A 83 20.59 15.86 30.13
CA ARG A 83 19.76 16.86 29.42
C ARG A 83 19.82 16.63 27.90
N GLU A 84 20.99 16.29 27.38
CA GLU A 84 21.20 16.04 25.94
C GLU A 84 20.45 14.80 25.46
N GLY A 85 20.54 13.68 26.18
CA GLY A 85 19.80 12.46 25.85
C GLY A 85 18.28 12.64 25.94
N MET A 86 17.79 13.37 26.95
CA MET A 86 16.36 13.71 27.05
C MET A 86 15.89 14.60 25.88
N SER A 87 16.72 15.57 25.47
CA SER A 87 16.43 16.42 24.32
C SER A 87 16.37 15.61 23.01
N ARG A 88 17.36 14.74 22.77
CA ARG A 88 17.39 13.83 21.61
C ARG A 88 16.18 12.90 21.58
N TYR A 89 15.85 12.28 22.72
CA TYR A 89 14.66 11.43 22.83
C TYR A 89 13.39 12.18 22.45
N THR A 90 13.21 13.40 22.98
CA THR A 90 12.03 14.23 22.68
C THR A 90 11.95 14.58 21.19
N GLN A 91 13.07 14.87 20.54
CA GLN A 91 13.12 15.13 19.10
C GLN A 91 12.77 13.89 18.27
N LEU A 92 13.34 12.73 18.61
CA LEU A 92 13.03 11.47 17.94
C LEU A 92 11.57 11.08 18.12
N ALA A 93 11.01 11.22 19.33
CA ALA A 93 9.61 10.94 19.61
C ALA A 93 8.67 11.86 18.81
N LYS A 94 9.02 13.16 18.69
CA LYS A 94 8.27 14.11 17.86
C LYS A 94 8.32 13.74 16.38
N ASN A 95 9.49 13.34 15.89
CA ASN A 95 9.65 12.91 14.50
C ASN A 95 8.90 11.60 14.23
N ALA A 96 8.90 10.66 15.17
CA ALA A 96 8.13 9.42 15.08
C ALA A 96 6.63 9.68 14.91
N ASP A 97 6.06 10.60 15.70
CA ASP A 97 4.67 11.03 15.57
C ASP A 97 4.37 11.70 14.22
N LEU A 98 5.27 12.56 13.74
CA LEU A 98 5.15 13.18 12.41
C LEU A 98 5.11 12.14 11.29
N TRP A 99 6.02 11.19 11.28
CA TRP A 99 6.07 10.14 10.26
C TRP A 99 4.88 9.19 10.35
N SER A 100 4.43 8.83 11.55
CA SER A 100 3.23 8.02 11.74
C SER A 100 1.98 8.69 11.17
N LYS A 101 1.81 10.00 11.39
CA LYS A 101 0.73 10.79 10.79
C LYS A 101 0.85 10.86 9.26
N ALA A 102 2.06 11.06 8.74
CA ALA A 102 2.30 11.08 7.30
C ALA A 102 1.92 9.73 6.65
N GLN A 103 2.33 8.61 7.24
CA GLN A 103 2.00 7.26 6.78
C GLN A 103 0.48 7.05 6.74
N VAL A 104 -0.25 7.40 7.81
CA VAL A 104 -1.72 7.26 7.86
C VAL A 104 -2.38 8.08 6.75
N ASN A 105 -1.92 9.30 6.52
CA ASN A 105 -2.46 10.17 5.47
C ASN A 105 -2.18 9.62 4.07
N LEU A 106 -0.96 9.14 3.81
CA LEU A 106 -0.58 8.54 2.53
C LEU A 106 -1.35 7.23 2.28
N CYS A 107 -1.47 6.36 3.28
CA CYS A 107 -2.29 5.15 3.21
C CYS A 107 -3.76 5.45 2.91
N ARG A 108 -4.32 6.52 3.51
CA ARG A 108 -5.69 6.96 3.23
C ARG A 108 -5.82 7.51 1.81
N ALA A 109 -4.86 8.34 1.35
CA ALA A 109 -4.86 8.90 0.00
C ALA A 109 -4.77 7.80 -1.07
N LEU A 110 -3.93 6.78 -0.85
CA LEU A 110 -3.78 5.59 -1.68
C LEU A 110 -4.90 4.56 -1.48
N ARG A 111 -5.82 4.81 -0.53
CA ARG A 111 -6.96 3.95 -0.16
C ARG A 111 -6.54 2.52 0.23
N LEU A 112 -5.36 2.36 0.83
CA LEU A 112 -4.81 1.05 1.20
C LEU A 112 -5.57 0.42 2.37
N THR A 113 -6.02 1.26 3.31
CA THR A 113 -6.85 0.86 4.45
C THR A 113 -8.31 0.71 4.02
N PRO A 114 -8.92 -0.48 4.17
CA PRO A 114 -10.34 -0.65 3.88
C PRO A 114 -11.18 0.23 4.80
N HIS A 115 -11.83 1.26 4.26
CA HIS A 115 -12.78 2.07 5.00
C HIS A 115 -14.03 1.21 5.26
N SER A 116 -14.31 0.89 6.53
CA SER A 116 -15.48 0.17 7.07
C SER A 116 -16.22 -0.77 6.10
N GLN A 117 -15.89 -2.07 6.20
CA GLN A 117 -16.63 -3.25 5.74
C GLN A 117 -17.56 -3.09 4.51
N ILE A 118 -17.05 -3.59 3.38
CA ILE A 118 -17.83 -4.07 2.25
C ILE A 118 -18.86 -5.08 2.77
N GLY A 119 -20.14 -4.69 2.88
CA GLY A 119 -21.21 -5.66 3.11
C GLY A 119 -21.20 -6.74 2.01
N PRO A 120 -21.63 -7.99 2.30
CA PRO A 120 -21.46 -9.14 1.41
C PRO A 120 -21.96 -8.93 -0.05
N LYS A 121 -22.90 -8.01 -0.28
CA LYS A 121 -23.37 -7.61 -1.61
C LYS A 121 -22.33 -6.84 -2.46
N SER A 122 -21.44 -6.05 -1.85
CA SER A 122 -20.46 -5.24 -2.59
C SER A 122 -19.23 -6.04 -3.02
N ALA A 123 -18.84 -7.09 -2.29
CA ALA A 123 -17.71 -7.95 -2.65
C ALA A 123 -17.95 -8.71 -3.97
N ALA A 124 -19.19 -9.17 -4.19
CA ALA A 124 -19.62 -9.83 -5.42
C ALA A 124 -19.70 -8.87 -6.63
N THR A 125 -19.83 -7.56 -6.39
CA THR A 125 -19.94 -6.55 -7.46
C THR A 125 -18.56 -6.04 -7.88
N SER A 126 -17.63 -5.88 -6.94
CA SER A 126 -16.25 -5.45 -7.23
C SER A 126 -15.50 -6.48 -8.08
N SER A 127 -15.63 -7.78 -7.76
CA SER A 127 -15.05 -8.86 -8.57
C SER A 127 -15.60 -8.93 -10.00
N ARG A 128 -16.84 -8.51 -10.24
CA ARG A 128 -17.43 -8.45 -11.60
C ARG A 128 -16.98 -7.25 -12.43
N ARG A 129 -16.52 -6.15 -11.81
CA ARG A 129 -16.14 -4.92 -12.52
C ARG A 129 -14.67 -4.85 -12.90
N ALA A 130 -13.83 -5.74 -12.38
CA ALA A 130 -12.38 -5.71 -12.60
C ALA A 130 -11.91 -6.14 -14.01
N GLY A 131 -12.81 -6.47 -14.94
CA GLY A 131 -12.42 -7.03 -16.25
C GLY A 131 -13.28 -6.66 -17.46
N GLY A 132 -14.22 -5.71 -17.33
CA GLY A 132 -15.04 -5.29 -18.47
C GLY A 132 -14.38 -4.15 -19.23
N ALA A 133 -14.05 -4.36 -20.51
CA ALA A 133 -13.71 -3.27 -21.42
C ALA A 133 -14.85 -2.24 -21.45
N LYS A 134 -14.51 -0.96 -21.40
CA LYS A 134 -15.50 0.12 -21.36
C LYS A 134 -16.01 0.36 -22.80
N PRO A 135 -17.27 0.78 -22.98
CA PRO A 135 -17.87 0.89 -24.31
C PRO A 135 -17.13 1.85 -25.27
N TRP A 136 -16.44 2.85 -24.72
CA TRP A 136 -15.65 3.83 -25.49
C TRP A 136 -14.23 3.37 -25.82
N ASP A 137 -13.80 2.20 -25.35
CA ASP A 137 -12.50 1.63 -25.71
C ASP A 137 -12.51 1.05 -27.14
N PHE A 138 -13.68 0.96 -27.79
CA PHE A 138 -13.87 0.42 -29.15
C PHE A 138 -14.13 1.48 -30.22
N THR A 139 -14.01 2.77 -29.90
CA THR A 139 -14.13 3.85 -30.89
C THR A 139 -12.76 4.43 -31.20
N ALA A 140 -12.04 3.77 -32.12
CA ALA A 140 -10.96 4.31 -32.93
C ALA A 140 -11.05 3.70 -34.33
#